data_AF-A0A8H8VE11-F1
#
_entry.id   AF-A0A8H8VE11-F1
#
_cell.length_a   1.000
_cell.length_b   1.000
_cell.length_c   1.000
_cell.angle_alpha   90.00
_cell.angle_beta   90.00
_cell.angle_gamma   90.00
#
_symmetry.space_group_name_H-M   'P 1'
#
loop_
_entity.id
_entity.type
_entity.pdbx_description
1 polymer ?
#
loop_
_entity_poly.entity_id
_entity_poly.type
_entity_poly.pdbx_seq_one_letter_code
_entity_poly.pdbx_strand_id
1 'polypeptide(L)'
;MSTKPNKKLIDIPTEIHFLITLHLSLNDLFSLLLTCKTLSSVAHQQLYSELHFGVSRNVFENRGMTLPRPLGVGDDFHIRINPERTSRLLETINSGKEKGFNVMDSLRYTRSLVIHEFLFHFSLNGRYRYHARFKEISLTFGRMVENGELPGLRRVFLNLQDVVSQDIEKLREALEKRFESDPDTSVSVALRLTASALNREFRPEYSLLSRINPGILTHLDVQFSIRNVWADGLEREAEKLGLTTETGNAKPEIEHLIKTLSRAPRLKVLRLESLLRNSASNPQYEIFDIEIIRKELERLQTTILGLEKLETLVAWGVIFHHSWFIIPPPSVRILSFTGPFSGVWYEEFAKQPLIGVEDLTIEYFDDRCGDWENSDGWGLDLEEVAVEGLKGFRFGGYDGPEGWVDGLIEKNKGLKVVRGDIGVGKMHAAGWRFCCTGGGDEYWLRRNSDKL
;
A
#
# COMPACT_ATOMS: atom_id res chain seq x y z
N MET A 1 -25.31 -1.89 52.99
CA MET A 1 -24.90 -2.06 51.58
C MET A 1 -23.60 -1.29 51.37
N SER A 2 -22.49 -2.00 51.22
CA SER A 2 -21.17 -1.40 50.94
C SER A 2 -21.18 -0.90 49.50
N THR A 3 -21.20 0.41 49.30
CA THR A 3 -20.99 1.04 47.99
C THR A 3 -19.54 0.79 47.59
N LYS A 4 -19.32 -0.15 46.66
CA LYS A 4 -17.99 -0.34 46.06
C LYS A 4 -17.48 1.02 45.58
N PRO A 5 -16.21 1.38 45.87
CA PRO A 5 -15.67 2.66 45.44
C PRO A 5 -15.75 2.74 43.91
N ASN A 6 -16.40 3.78 43.39
CA ASN A 6 -16.36 4.12 41.98
C ASN A 6 -14.88 4.32 41.61
N LYS A 7 -14.31 3.35 40.88
CA LYS A 7 -12.95 3.49 40.34
C LYS A 7 -12.93 4.78 39.52
N LYS A 8 -12.08 5.71 39.90
CA LYS A 8 -11.91 6.96 39.15
C LYS A 8 -11.24 6.62 37.83
N LEU A 9 -11.47 7.42 36.80
CA LEU A 9 -10.80 7.26 35.51
C LEU A 9 -9.27 7.23 35.64
N ILE A 10 -8.72 7.87 36.68
CA ILE A 10 -7.29 7.90 37.03
C ILE A 10 -6.77 6.52 37.49
N ASP A 11 -7.64 5.67 38.02
CA ASP A 11 -7.29 4.34 38.53
C ASP A 11 -7.26 3.27 37.42
N ILE A 12 -7.59 3.66 36.18
CA ILE A 12 -7.56 2.81 35.00
C ILE A 12 -6.13 2.85 34.41
N PRO A 13 -5.54 1.71 34.02
CA PRO A 13 -4.22 1.68 33.38
C PRO A 13 -4.15 2.53 32.11
N THR A 14 -3.00 3.15 31.87
CA THR A 14 -2.74 4.02 30.71
C THR A 14 -2.98 3.30 29.38
N GLU A 15 -2.75 1.99 29.32
CA GLU A 15 -3.03 1.14 28.14
C GLU A 15 -4.51 1.17 27.77
N ILE A 16 -5.40 1.14 28.77
CA ILE A 16 -6.84 1.21 28.55
C ILE A 16 -7.24 2.63 28.13
N HIS A 17 -6.61 3.67 28.67
CA HIS A 17 -6.79 5.04 28.16
C HIS A 17 -6.39 5.15 26.69
N PHE A 18 -5.29 4.50 26.29
CA PHE A 18 -4.82 4.48 24.91
C PHE A 18 -5.85 3.79 24.00
N LEU A 19 -6.37 2.63 24.43
CA LEU A 19 -7.45 1.93 23.72
C LEU A 19 -8.70 2.80 23.57
N ILE A 20 -9.11 3.53 24.62
CA ILE A 20 -10.23 4.47 24.54
C ILE A 20 -9.95 5.53 23.47
N THR A 21 -8.75 6.14 23.49
CA THR A 21 -8.38 7.18 22.50
C THR A 21 -8.29 6.68 21.06
N LEU A 22 -7.99 5.40 20.83
CA LEU A 22 -7.97 4.80 19.50
C LEU A 22 -9.36 4.73 18.83
N HIS A 23 -10.43 4.80 19.61
CA HIS A 23 -11.81 4.75 19.12
C HIS A 23 -12.47 6.13 18.97
N LEU A 24 -11.75 7.21 19.28
CA LEU A 24 -12.30 8.57 19.33
C LEU A 24 -11.86 9.43 18.15
N SER A 25 -12.79 10.10 17.47
CA SER A 25 -12.47 10.97 16.33
C SER A 25 -11.45 12.06 16.69
N LEU A 26 -10.77 12.66 15.70
CA LEU A 26 -9.85 13.79 15.94
C LEU A 26 -10.50 14.89 16.80
N ASN A 27 -11.76 15.22 16.51
CA ASN A 27 -12.48 16.29 17.20
C ASN A 27 -12.73 15.93 18.67
N ASP A 28 -13.03 14.66 18.95
CA ASP A 28 -13.21 14.16 20.30
C ASP A 28 -11.88 14.13 21.05
N LEU A 29 -10.78 13.75 20.38
CA LEU A 29 -9.43 13.79 20.94
C LEU A 29 -9.02 15.23 21.30
N PHE A 30 -9.28 16.20 20.43
CA PHE A 30 -9.05 17.62 20.73
C PHE A 30 -9.93 18.09 21.89
N SER A 31 -11.20 17.70 21.90
CA SER A 31 -12.12 18.05 22.99
C SER A 31 -11.64 17.47 24.32
N LEU A 32 -11.17 16.22 24.34
CA LEU A 32 -10.60 15.58 25.52
C LEU A 32 -9.31 16.26 25.98
N LEU A 33 -8.45 16.68 25.05
CA LEU A 33 -7.23 17.41 25.38
C LEU A 33 -7.54 18.72 26.13
N LEU A 34 -8.63 19.39 25.77
CA LEU A 34 -9.06 20.64 26.41
C LEU A 34 -9.87 20.42 27.70
N THR A 35 -10.64 19.33 27.79
CA THR A 35 -11.64 19.14 28.86
C THR A 35 -11.23 18.11 29.92
N CYS A 36 -10.39 17.14 29.59
CA CYS A 36 -10.04 16.01 30.46
C CYS A 36 -8.53 15.96 30.77
N LYS A 37 -8.13 16.52 31.91
CA LYS A 37 -6.72 16.50 32.36
C LYS A 37 -6.14 15.09 32.52
N THR A 38 -6.97 14.10 32.84
CA THR A 38 -6.52 12.70 33.01
C THR A 38 -6.13 12.07 31.68
N LEU A 39 -6.90 12.34 30.62
CA LEU A 39 -6.65 11.80 29.29
C LEU A 39 -5.82 12.73 28.41
N SER A 40 -5.53 13.95 28.85
CA SER A 40 -4.86 14.96 28.01
C SER A 40 -3.47 14.50 27.55
N SER A 41 -2.71 13.82 28.40
CA SER A 41 -1.39 13.29 28.03
C SER A 41 -1.50 12.19 26.97
N VAL A 42 -2.45 11.26 27.12
CA VAL A 42 -2.67 10.14 26.20
C VAL A 42 -3.25 10.63 24.87
N ALA A 43 -4.24 11.54 24.92
CA ALA A 43 -4.80 12.20 23.75
C ALA A 43 -3.72 12.99 23.01
N HIS A 44 -2.85 13.70 23.73
CA HIS A 44 -1.72 14.41 23.13
C HIS A 44 -0.72 13.44 22.46
N GLN A 45 -0.36 12.33 23.12
CA GLN A 45 0.49 11.30 22.51
C GLN A 45 -0.11 10.74 21.22
N GLN A 46 -1.42 10.46 21.24
CA GLN A 46 -2.13 9.91 20.09
C GLN A 46 -2.17 10.91 18.93
N LEU A 47 -2.47 12.17 19.22
CA LEU A 47 -2.48 13.26 18.24
C LEU A 47 -1.13 13.40 17.54
N TYR A 48 -0.02 13.40 18.28
CA TYR A 48 1.33 13.54 17.71
C TYR A 48 1.96 12.22 17.24
N SER A 49 1.24 11.09 17.32
CA SER A 49 1.78 9.77 16.96
C SER A 49 2.07 9.63 15.47
N GLU A 50 1.31 10.33 14.62
CA GLU A 50 1.50 10.32 13.18
C GLU A 50 1.46 11.73 12.59
N LEU A 51 2.52 12.12 11.89
CA LEU A 51 2.62 13.42 11.22
C LEU A 51 2.48 13.22 9.71
N HIS A 52 1.40 13.74 9.14
CA HIS A 52 1.10 13.63 7.72
C HIS A 52 1.33 14.98 7.03
N PHE A 53 2.36 15.06 6.21
CA PHE A 53 2.67 16.23 5.39
C PHE A 53 2.12 16.02 3.98
N GLY A 54 1.45 17.03 3.43
CA GLY A 54 1.10 17.00 2.00
C GLY A 54 -0.32 16.53 1.65
N VAL A 55 -1.31 16.63 2.55
CA VAL A 55 -2.72 16.30 2.25
C VAL A 55 -3.66 17.48 2.51
N SER A 56 -4.40 17.90 1.47
CA SER A 56 -5.62 18.69 1.62
C SER A 56 -6.79 17.84 1.11
N ARG A 57 -7.78 17.59 1.98
CA ARG A 57 -9.00 16.78 1.71
C ARG A 57 -9.66 17.17 0.39
N ASN A 58 -9.65 18.47 0.08
CA ASN A 58 -10.36 19.05 -1.05
C ASN A 58 -9.80 18.67 -2.42
N VAL A 59 -8.57 18.17 -2.54
CA VAL A 59 -8.00 17.82 -3.86
C VAL A 59 -8.37 16.38 -4.27
N PHE A 60 -8.49 15.48 -3.29
CA PHE A 60 -8.80 14.06 -3.52
C PHE A 60 -10.31 13.83 -3.69
N GLU A 61 -11.13 14.44 -2.82
CA GLU A 61 -12.59 14.29 -2.87
C GLU A 61 -13.20 14.90 -4.14
N ASN A 62 -12.67 16.02 -4.63
CA ASN A 62 -13.13 16.65 -5.88
C ASN A 62 -12.73 15.89 -7.16
N ARG A 63 -11.91 14.83 -7.06
CA ARG A 63 -11.44 14.04 -8.22
C ARG A 63 -11.84 12.56 -8.15
N GLY A 64 -12.67 12.16 -7.19
CA GLY A 64 -13.08 10.77 -7.03
C GLY A 64 -11.93 9.81 -6.69
N MET A 65 -10.80 10.32 -6.16
CA MET A 65 -9.67 9.49 -5.74
C MET A 65 -9.75 9.24 -4.24
N THR A 66 -10.06 8.01 -3.84
CA THR A 66 -9.90 7.55 -2.47
C THR A 66 -8.42 7.38 -2.15
N LEU A 67 -7.94 7.99 -1.07
CA LEU A 67 -6.59 7.72 -0.57
C LEU A 67 -6.49 6.24 -0.18
N PRO A 68 -5.34 5.58 -0.43
CA PRO A 68 -5.12 4.22 0.06
C PRO A 68 -5.20 4.24 1.59
N ARG A 69 -6.09 3.41 2.13
CA ARG A 69 -6.32 3.28 3.58
C ARG A 69 -5.02 2.76 4.21
N PRO A 70 -4.43 3.47 5.19
CA PRO A 70 -3.49 2.81 6.09
C PRO A 70 -4.22 1.63 6.74
N LEU A 71 -3.54 0.49 6.86
CA LEU A 71 -4.10 -0.71 7.47
C LEU A 71 -4.78 -0.39 8.82
N GLY A 72 -6.11 -0.51 8.87
CA GLY A 72 -6.88 -0.63 10.12
C GLY A 72 -7.20 0.65 10.91
N VAL A 73 -6.92 1.86 10.41
CA VAL A 73 -7.25 3.10 11.14
C VAL A 73 -8.19 3.96 10.28
N GLY A 74 -9.33 4.37 10.84
CA GLY A 74 -10.31 5.21 10.12
C GLY A 74 -9.69 6.54 9.66
N ASP A 75 -10.27 7.15 8.62
CA ASP A 75 -9.74 8.35 7.95
C ASP A 75 -9.62 9.62 8.84
N ASP A 76 -10.12 9.56 10.07
CA ASP A 76 -10.35 10.71 10.96
C ASP A 76 -9.36 10.86 12.11
N PHE A 77 -8.21 10.17 12.13
CA PHE A 77 -7.33 10.15 13.31
C PHE A 77 -5.95 10.82 13.13
N HIS A 78 -5.64 11.34 11.94
CA HIS A 78 -4.29 11.80 11.61
C HIS A 78 -4.15 13.32 11.60
N ILE A 79 -3.09 13.87 12.23
CA ILE A 79 -2.74 15.29 12.07
C ILE A 79 -2.22 15.48 10.64
N ARG A 80 -3.11 16.00 9.79
CA ARG A 80 -2.76 16.48 8.46
C ARG A 80 -2.24 17.91 8.54
N ILE A 81 -0.95 18.06 8.25
CA ILE A 81 -0.27 19.34 8.22
C ILE A 81 -0.35 19.86 6.79
N ASN A 82 -1.32 20.74 6.57
CA ASN A 82 -1.41 21.47 5.30
C ASN A 82 -0.22 22.44 5.18
N PRO A 83 0.10 22.95 3.98
CA PRO A 83 1.29 23.77 3.80
C PRO A 83 1.36 25.07 4.63
N GLU A 84 0.22 25.61 5.08
CA GLU A 84 0.17 26.79 5.95
C GLU A 84 0.49 26.43 7.40
N ARG A 85 -0.03 25.31 7.90
CA ARG A 85 0.30 24.74 9.21
C ARG A 85 1.74 24.26 9.27
N THR A 86 2.29 23.81 8.14
CA THR A 86 3.72 23.48 8.01
C THR A 86 4.59 24.66 8.41
N SER A 87 4.35 25.86 7.87
CA SER A 87 5.17 27.03 8.19
C SER A 87 5.15 27.35 9.68
N ARG A 88 3.96 27.34 10.29
CA ARG A 88 3.84 27.56 11.74
C ARG A 88 4.55 26.48 12.56
N LEU A 89 4.47 25.22 12.13
CA LEU A 89 5.18 24.13 12.81
C LEU A 89 6.70 24.32 12.69
N LEU A 90 7.22 24.62 11.49
CA LEU A 90 8.64 24.86 11.27
C LEU A 90 9.14 26.07 12.06
N GLU A 91 8.40 27.19 12.05
CA GLU A 91 8.67 28.36 12.89
C GLU A 91 8.67 28.01 14.37
N THR A 92 7.72 27.18 14.83
CA THR A 92 7.66 26.72 16.22
C THR A 92 8.87 25.86 16.56
N ILE A 93 9.27 24.93 15.69
CA ILE A 93 10.46 24.09 15.88
C ILE A 93 11.72 24.97 15.96
N ASN A 94 11.89 25.90 15.01
CA ASN A 94 13.06 26.77 14.93
C ASN A 94 13.13 27.75 16.11
N SER A 95 12.04 28.46 16.41
CA SER A 95 11.99 29.41 17.54
C SER A 95 12.03 28.72 18.90
N GLY A 96 11.53 27.49 19.02
CA GLY A 96 11.66 26.66 20.21
C GLY A 96 13.12 26.34 20.52
N LYS A 97 13.88 25.93 19.49
CA LYS A 97 15.33 25.69 19.60
C LYS A 97 16.08 26.96 20.06
N GLU A 98 15.75 28.12 19.50
CA GLU A 98 16.37 29.40 19.87
C GLU A 98 16.06 29.85 21.31
N LYS A 99 14.85 29.57 21.79
CA LYS A 99 14.38 30.01 23.12
C LYS A 99 14.61 28.97 24.22
N GLY A 100 15.25 27.83 23.93
CA GLY A 100 15.43 26.74 24.88
C GLY A 100 14.13 26.03 25.29
N PHE A 101 13.02 26.27 24.58
CA PHE A 101 11.78 25.52 24.80
C PHE A 101 11.87 24.19 24.06
N ASN A 102 11.58 23.11 24.79
CA ASN A 102 11.62 21.78 24.22
C ASN A 102 10.36 21.48 23.40
N VAL A 103 10.21 22.12 22.23
CA VAL A 103 9.19 21.76 21.24
C VAL A 103 9.29 20.28 20.85
N MET A 104 10.47 19.66 21.06
CA MET A 104 10.70 18.22 20.88
C MET A 104 9.90 17.36 21.85
N ASP A 105 9.44 17.87 22.99
CA ASP A 105 8.67 17.05 23.94
C ASP A 105 7.35 16.55 23.37
N SER A 106 6.80 17.26 22.39
CA SER A 106 5.62 16.78 21.64
C SER A 106 6.02 15.83 20.52
N LEU A 107 7.11 16.14 19.81
CA LEU A 107 7.58 15.34 18.68
C LEU A 107 8.20 14.01 19.10
N ARG A 108 8.60 13.84 20.36
CA ARG A 108 9.10 12.55 20.90
C ARG A 108 8.08 11.42 20.78
N TYR A 109 6.80 11.75 20.66
CA TYR A 109 5.72 10.78 20.47
C TYR A 109 5.50 10.40 19.01
N THR A 110 6.16 11.07 18.06
CA THR A 110 6.04 10.78 16.63
C THR A 110 6.53 9.37 16.35
N ARG A 111 5.61 8.47 16.02
CA ARG A 111 5.88 7.09 15.63
C ARG A 111 5.93 6.91 14.13
N SER A 112 5.15 7.70 13.39
CA SER A 112 5.08 7.65 11.93
C SER A 112 5.26 9.04 11.33
N LEU A 113 6.18 9.16 10.38
CA LEU A 113 6.33 10.33 9.53
C LEU A 113 5.83 9.97 8.13
N VAL A 114 4.78 10.63 7.67
CA VAL A 114 4.13 10.36 6.38
C VAL A 114 4.26 11.59 5.50
N ILE A 115 4.87 11.44 4.33
CA ILE A 115 5.14 12.54 3.41
C ILE A 115 4.50 12.23 2.06
N HIS A 116 3.57 13.09 1.65
CA HIS A 116 2.86 13.01 0.37
C HIS A 116 3.36 14.11 -0.58
N GLU A 117 3.74 13.71 -1.79
CA GLU A 117 4.20 14.64 -2.83
C GLU A 117 3.04 15.36 -3.56
N PHE A 118 1.82 14.80 -3.53
CA PHE A 118 0.68 15.18 -4.40
C PHE A 118 0.30 16.68 -4.40
N LEU A 119 0.54 17.41 -3.30
CA LEU A 119 0.14 18.82 -3.21
C LEU A 119 1.05 19.80 -3.94
N PHE A 120 2.23 19.39 -4.39
CA PHE A 120 3.26 20.34 -4.83
C PHE A 120 3.24 20.61 -6.33
N HIS A 121 2.59 19.75 -7.13
CA HIS A 121 2.53 19.89 -8.59
C HIS A 121 1.33 20.69 -9.13
N PHE A 122 0.21 20.79 -8.39
CA PHE A 122 -0.98 21.52 -8.87
C PHE A 122 -0.88 23.03 -8.62
N SER A 123 0.08 23.67 -9.29
CA SER A 123 -0.01 25.08 -9.69
C SER A 123 0.39 25.17 -11.16
N LEU A 124 -0.53 24.84 -12.05
CA LEU A 124 -0.37 25.04 -13.51
C LEU A 124 -0.12 26.50 -13.92
N ASN A 125 -0.21 27.45 -12.99
CA ASN A 125 0.01 28.88 -13.20
C ASN A 125 1.34 29.41 -12.62
N GLY A 126 2.36 28.56 -12.45
CA GLY A 126 3.74 29.02 -12.17
C GLY A 126 4.01 29.64 -10.79
N ARG A 127 3.16 29.43 -9.77
CA ARG A 127 3.42 29.89 -8.40
C ARG A 127 3.98 28.76 -7.52
N TYR A 128 5.29 28.56 -7.61
CA TYR A 128 6.11 27.59 -6.85
C TYR A 128 6.21 27.84 -5.32
N ARG A 129 5.22 28.47 -4.67
CA ARG A 129 5.32 28.78 -3.22
C ARG A 129 5.34 27.55 -2.32
N TYR A 130 4.87 26.40 -2.80
CA TYR A 130 4.81 25.17 -2.01
C TYR A 130 6.12 24.37 -2.05
N HIS A 131 6.94 24.49 -3.10
CA HIS A 131 8.20 23.73 -3.25
C HIS A 131 9.24 24.12 -2.19
N ALA A 132 9.42 25.43 -1.92
CA ALA A 132 10.35 25.90 -0.88
C ALA A 132 10.03 25.35 0.52
N ARG A 133 8.73 25.14 0.83
CA ARG A 133 8.29 24.60 2.11
C ARG A 133 8.51 23.09 2.22
N PHE A 134 8.37 22.37 1.12
CA PHE A 134 8.70 20.95 1.07
C PHE A 134 10.19 20.73 1.35
N LYS A 135 11.06 21.54 0.74
CA LYS A 135 12.49 21.57 1.06
C LYS A 135 12.77 21.71 2.54
N GLU A 136 12.14 22.69 3.21
CA GLU A 136 12.36 22.92 4.63
C GLU A 136 11.85 21.76 5.51
N ILE A 137 10.72 21.13 5.17
CA ILE A 137 10.24 19.92 5.85
C ILE A 137 11.28 18.81 5.71
N SER A 138 11.67 18.48 4.48
CA SER A 138 12.60 17.39 4.18
C SER A 138 13.96 17.63 4.85
N LEU A 139 14.46 18.86 4.88
CA LEU A 139 15.69 19.24 5.58
C LEU A 139 15.55 19.18 7.10
N THR A 140 14.42 19.62 7.65
CA THR A 140 14.21 19.68 9.11
C THR A 140 14.02 18.26 9.65
N PHE A 141 13.04 17.53 9.13
CA PHE A 141 12.77 16.17 9.56
C PHE A 141 13.86 15.20 9.12
N GLY A 142 14.51 15.42 7.97
CA GLY A 142 15.71 14.66 7.58
C GLY A 142 16.80 14.77 8.64
N ARG A 143 17.19 15.98 9.03
CA ARG A 143 18.19 16.16 10.11
C ARG A 143 17.74 15.53 11.43
N MET A 144 16.48 15.66 11.80
CA MET A 144 15.97 15.05 13.03
C MET A 144 16.04 13.52 12.99
N VAL A 145 15.75 12.90 11.84
CA VAL A 145 15.89 11.46 11.63
C VAL A 145 17.36 11.04 11.69
N GLU A 146 18.23 11.73 10.95
CA GLU A 146 19.69 11.49 10.93
C GLU A 146 20.26 11.53 12.36
N ASN A 147 19.92 12.55 13.13
CA ASN A 147 20.41 12.77 14.49
C ASN A 147 19.72 11.90 15.56
N GLY A 148 18.67 11.14 15.22
CA GLY A 148 17.89 10.40 16.22
C GLY A 148 17.09 11.29 17.17
N GLU A 149 16.76 12.52 16.76
CA GLU A 149 15.97 13.49 17.55
C GLU A 149 14.48 13.10 17.64
N LEU A 150 14.06 12.02 16.98
CA LEU A 150 12.71 11.44 17.03
C LEU A 150 12.78 10.05 17.68
N PRO A 151 12.94 9.94 19.01
CA PRO A 151 13.16 8.66 19.69
C PRO A 151 11.96 7.69 19.59
N GLY A 152 10.77 8.22 19.34
CA GLY A 152 9.56 7.41 19.14
C GLY A 152 9.38 6.89 17.72
N LEU A 153 10.22 7.33 16.76
CA LEU A 153 10.01 7.06 15.33
C LEU A 153 10.19 5.57 15.04
N ARG A 154 9.15 4.98 14.44
CA ARG A 154 9.12 3.58 14.02
C ARG A 154 8.89 3.43 12.53
N ARG A 155 8.36 4.45 11.87
CA ARG A 155 8.02 4.38 10.45
C ARG A 155 8.24 5.71 9.74
N VAL A 156 8.81 5.64 8.55
CA VAL A 156 8.82 6.74 7.58
C VAL A 156 8.13 6.24 6.31
N PHE A 157 7.01 6.87 5.95
CA PHE A 157 6.24 6.56 4.75
C PHE A 157 6.39 7.68 3.73
N LEU A 158 6.99 7.35 2.58
CA LEU A 158 7.18 8.25 1.46
C LEU A 158 6.17 7.88 0.38
N ASN A 159 5.20 8.75 0.11
CA ASN A 159 4.24 8.58 -0.97
C ASN A 159 4.58 9.54 -2.10
N LEU A 160 5.32 9.00 -3.07
CA LEU A 160 5.97 9.76 -4.12
C LEU A 160 5.22 9.59 -5.44
N GLN A 161 5.10 10.71 -6.12
CA GLN A 161 4.58 10.80 -7.47
C GLN A 161 5.69 11.28 -8.40
N ASP A 162 5.33 11.66 -9.62
CA ASP A 162 6.17 11.92 -10.78
C ASP A 162 7.57 12.51 -10.64
N VAL A 163 7.85 13.30 -9.62
CA VAL A 163 9.09 14.06 -9.58
C VAL A 163 9.63 14.02 -8.15
N VAL A 164 10.64 13.17 -7.94
CA VAL A 164 11.59 13.39 -6.85
C VAL A 164 12.22 14.76 -7.08
N SER A 165 11.63 15.76 -6.42
CA SER A 165 12.23 17.06 -6.22
C SER A 165 13.59 16.81 -5.55
N GLN A 166 14.60 17.61 -5.91
CA GLN A 166 15.90 17.59 -5.21
C GLN A 166 15.76 17.72 -3.68
N ASP A 167 14.61 18.14 -3.22
CA ASP A 167 14.26 18.34 -1.83
C ASP A 167 14.03 17.02 -1.08
N ILE A 168 13.51 15.96 -1.71
CA ILE A 168 13.36 14.66 -1.02
C ILE A 168 14.67 13.86 -0.96
N GLU A 169 15.61 14.16 -1.87
CA GLU A 169 16.96 13.58 -1.83
C GLU A 169 17.63 13.82 -0.47
N LYS A 170 17.41 14.98 0.16
CA LYS A 170 17.98 15.27 1.49
C LYS A 170 17.40 14.39 2.59
N LEU A 171 16.09 14.11 2.54
CA LEU A 171 15.47 13.20 3.48
C LEU A 171 15.93 11.76 3.22
N ARG A 172 16.06 11.37 1.95
CA ARG A 172 16.62 10.08 1.56
C ARG A 172 18.04 9.91 2.08
N GLU A 173 18.94 10.87 1.82
CA GLU A 173 20.32 10.87 2.33
C GLU A 173 20.35 10.77 3.85
N ALA A 174 19.47 11.50 4.56
CA ALA A 174 19.37 11.43 6.00
C ALA A 174 18.91 10.05 6.51
N LEU A 175 17.95 9.42 5.82
CA LEU A 175 17.53 8.05 6.10
C LEU A 175 18.69 7.08 5.87
N GLU A 176 19.36 7.16 4.73
CA GLU A 176 20.49 6.30 4.41
C GLU A 176 21.60 6.41 5.46
N LYS A 177 22.01 7.63 5.81
CA LYS A 177 22.99 7.85 6.88
C LYS A 177 22.53 7.30 8.23
N ARG A 178 21.24 7.46 8.57
CA ARG A 178 20.70 6.89 9.81
C ARG A 178 20.85 5.38 9.81
N PHE A 179 20.53 4.71 8.72
CA PHE A 179 20.65 3.27 8.58
C PHE A 179 22.11 2.79 8.50
N GLU A 180 23.01 3.60 7.95
CA GLU A 180 24.45 3.35 8.01
C GLU A 180 24.98 3.44 9.45
N SER A 181 24.51 4.43 10.22
CA SER A 181 24.91 4.63 11.62
C SER A 181 24.29 3.63 12.60
N ASP A 182 23.12 3.08 12.25
CA ASP A 182 22.32 2.19 13.09
C ASP A 182 21.67 1.11 12.20
N PRO A 183 22.44 0.09 11.74
CA PRO A 183 21.92 -0.95 10.86
C PRO A 183 20.78 -1.75 11.48
N ASP A 184 20.78 -1.91 12.80
CA ASP A 184 19.78 -2.64 13.56
C ASP A 184 18.55 -1.78 13.91
N THR A 185 18.46 -0.57 13.36
CA THR A 185 17.32 0.32 13.56
C THR A 185 16.00 -0.40 13.32
N SER A 186 15.08 -0.23 14.27
CA SER A 186 13.70 -0.73 14.17
C SER A 186 12.82 0.15 13.27
N VAL A 187 13.36 1.26 12.76
CA VAL A 187 12.64 2.16 11.86
C VAL A 187 12.32 1.42 10.56
N SER A 188 11.04 1.38 10.24
CA SER A 188 10.51 0.89 8.98
C SER A 188 10.47 2.00 7.95
N VAL A 189 11.19 1.86 6.83
CA VAL A 189 11.02 2.74 5.67
C VAL A 189 10.05 2.09 4.71
N ALA A 190 9.01 2.83 4.38
CA ALA A 190 7.94 2.43 3.50
C ALA A 190 7.85 3.41 2.33
N LEU A 191 7.88 2.89 1.11
CA LEU A 191 7.84 3.69 -0.10
C LEU A 191 6.62 3.29 -0.92
N ARG A 192 5.81 4.28 -1.30
CA ARG A 192 4.76 4.14 -2.30
C ARG A 192 5.13 4.95 -3.54
N LEU A 193 5.16 4.30 -4.69
CA LEU A 193 5.42 4.91 -5.99
C LEU A 193 4.14 4.80 -6.83
N THR A 194 3.54 5.94 -7.20
CA THR A 194 2.36 5.91 -8.08
C THR A 194 2.75 6.02 -9.55
N ALA A 195 2.06 5.26 -10.41
CA ALA A 195 2.44 5.02 -11.80
C ALA A 195 2.46 6.24 -12.73
N SER A 196 1.98 7.39 -12.25
CA SER A 196 2.18 8.62 -12.99
C SER A 196 3.69 8.85 -13.17
N ALA A 197 4.53 8.50 -12.18
CA ALA A 197 6.01 8.62 -12.19
C ALA A 197 6.80 7.84 -13.23
N LEU A 198 6.11 7.10 -14.07
CA LEU A 198 6.66 6.44 -15.25
C LEU A 198 6.24 7.16 -16.56
N ASN A 199 5.53 8.28 -16.43
CA ASN A 199 5.02 9.09 -17.53
C ASN A 199 5.46 10.54 -17.41
N ARG A 200 6.57 10.84 -18.08
CA ARG A 200 6.58 11.78 -19.20
C ARG A 200 7.75 11.40 -20.11
N GLU A 201 7.53 10.35 -20.91
CA GLU A 201 8.38 9.95 -22.06
C GLU A 201 9.77 9.38 -21.70
N PHE A 202 9.72 8.20 -21.09
CA PHE A 202 10.73 7.12 -20.98
C PHE A 202 12.20 7.51 -20.87
N ARG A 203 12.60 7.91 -19.67
CA ARG A 203 14.01 7.91 -19.28
C ARG A 203 14.19 7.08 -18.01
N PRO A 204 14.66 5.82 -18.14
CA PRO A 204 14.84 4.91 -17.01
C PRO A 204 15.70 5.47 -15.87
N GLU A 205 16.65 6.37 -16.19
CA GLU A 205 17.49 7.08 -15.23
C GLU A 205 16.73 8.07 -14.32
N TYR A 206 15.45 8.35 -14.61
CA TYR A 206 14.56 9.14 -13.76
C TYR A 206 13.59 8.27 -12.96
N SER A 207 13.63 6.94 -13.12
CA SER A 207 12.82 6.03 -12.31
C SER A 207 13.08 6.28 -10.83
N LEU A 208 12.02 6.51 -10.07
CA LEU A 208 12.08 6.73 -8.62
C LEU A 208 12.75 5.56 -7.88
N LEU A 209 12.60 4.36 -8.44
CA LEU A 209 13.25 3.14 -7.95
C LEU A 209 14.78 3.21 -8.03
N SER A 210 15.33 3.95 -8.99
CA SER A 210 16.78 4.11 -9.15
C SER A 210 17.40 5.08 -8.16
N ARG A 211 16.59 5.97 -7.56
CA ARG A 211 17.07 7.05 -6.70
C ARG A 211 17.12 6.68 -5.23
N ILE A 212 16.35 5.68 -4.81
CA ILE A 212 16.30 5.25 -3.40
C ILE A 212 17.21 4.04 -3.23
N ASN A 213 18.08 4.04 -2.22
CA ASN A 213 18.83 2.85 -1.84
C ASN A 213 17.84 1.76 -1.37
N PRO A 214 17.64 0.65 -2.11
CA PRO A 214 16.63 -0.33 -1.72
C PRO A 214 16.98 -1.07 -0.42
N GLY A 215 18.24 -1.00 0.02
CA GLY A 215 18.74 -1.68 1.22
C GLY A 215 18.09 -1.21 2.54
N ILE A 216 17.53 0.01 2.56
CA ILE A 216 16.83 0.54 3.73
C ILE A 216 15.33 0.23 3.73
N LEU A 217 14.78 -0.28 2.62
CA LEU A 217 13.35 -0.50 2.47
C LEU A 217 12.88 -1.70 3.27
N THR A 218 11.79 -1.51 4.01
CA THR A 218 11.06 -2.59 4.69
C THR A 218 9.67 -2.79 4.09
N HIS A 219 9.11 -1.76 3.45
CA HIS A 219 7.86 -1.85 2.70
C HIS A 219 8.02 -1.14 1.37
N LEU A 220 7.55 -1.78 0.30
CA LEU A 220 7.55 -1.22 -1.03
C LEU A 220 6.16 -1.44 -1.64
N ASP A 221 5.54 -0.35 -2.07
CA ASP A 221 4.26 -0.31 -2.76
C ASP A 221 4.50 0.33 -4.12
N VAL A 222 4.52 -0.49 -5.17
CA VAL A 222 4.77 -0.04 -6.54
C VAL A 222 3.46 -0.13 -7.31
N GLN A 223 3.03 1.01 -7.82
CA GLN A 223 1.93 1.08 -8.74
C GLN A 223 2.47 1.22 -10.17
N PHE A 224 2.14 0.28 -11.04
CA PHE A 224 2.53 0.23 -12.44
C PHE A 224 1.43 0.82 -13.33
N SER A 225 1.84 1.40 -14.45
CA SER A 225 0.98 1.82 -15.55
C SER A 225 1.53 1.13 -16.78
N ILE A 226 1.17 -0.14 -16.96
CA ILE A 226 1.60 -0.90 -18.13
C ILE A 226 0.79 -0.42 -19.33
N ARG A 227 1.50 -0.12 -20.42
CA ARG A 227 0.94 0.35 -21.68
C ARG A 227 1.72 -0.25 -22.82
N ASN A 228 1.03 -0.83 -23.79
CA ASN A 228 1.58 -1.30 -25.05
C ASN A 228 0.89 -0.70 -26.28
N VAL A 229 -0.25 -0.04 -26.11
CA VAL A 229 -0.86 0.77 -27.17
C VAL A 229 -0.51 2.23 -26.95
N TRP A 230 0.08 2.82 -27.98
CA TRP A 230 0.57 4.20 -27.96
C TRP A 230 -0.40 5.11 -28.71
N ALA A 231 -0.51 6.37 -28.28
CA ALA A 231 -1.26 7.35 -29.05
C ALA A 231 -0.50 7.70 -30.35
N ASP A 232 -1.24 8.01 -31.41
CA ASP A 232 -0.69 8.41 -32.71
C ASP A 232 0.45 9.43 -32.56
N GLY A 233 1.62 9.10 -33.10
CA GLY A 233 2.82 9.96 -33.07
C GLY A 233 3.78 9.71 -31.91
N LEU A 234 3.39 8.96 -30.86
CA LEU A 234 4.29 8.57 -29.75
C LEU A 234 5.05 7.26 -30.01
N GLU A 235 4.62 6.46 -30.98
CA GLU A 235 5.27 5.18 -31.35
C GLU A 235 6.76 5.35 -31.66
N ARG A 236 7.11 6.37 -32.45
CA ARG A 236 8.52 6.64 -32.81
C ARG A 236 9.37 7.04 -31.62
N GLU A 237 8.79 7.73 -30.63
CA GLU A 237 9.50 8.06 -29.39
C GLU A 237 9.63 6.83 -28.51
N ALA A 238 8.58 6.01 -28.41
CA ALA A 238 8.61 4.74 -27.70
C ALA A 238 9.68 3.78 -28.29
N GLU A 239 9.76 3.65 -29.62
CA GLU A 239 10.78 2.87 -30.32
C GLU A 239 12.20 3.35 -30.04
N LYS A 240 12.45 4.67 -30.06
CA LYS A 240 13.77 5.25 -29.70
C LYS A 240 14.20 4.88 -28.29
N LEU A 241 13.24 4.58 -27.42
CA LEU A 241 13.43 4.26 -26.02
C LEU A 241 13.41 2.74 -25.77
N GLY A 242 13.39 1.95 -26.86
CA GLY A 242 13.46 0.49 -26.83
C GLY A 242 12.15 -0.19 -26.43
N LEU A 243 11.03 0.52 -26.52
CA LEU A 243 9.71 -0.01 -26.16
C LEU A 243 9.06 -0.59 -27.40
N THR A 244 8.47 -1.77 -27.25
CA THR A 244 7.79 -2.44 -28.36
C THR A 244 6.30 -2.10 -28.34
N THR A 245 5.66 -2.11 -29.49
CA THR A 245 4.19 -2.06 -29.60
C THR A 245 3.53 -3.29 -28.98
N GLU A 246 4.24 -4.43 -28.92
CA GLU A 246 3.69 -5.67 -28.36
C GLU A 246 3.67 -5.68 -26.83
N THR A 247 4.80 -5.40 -26.18
CA THR A 247 4.94 -5.48 -24.71
C THR A 247 4.95 -4.13 -24.03
N GLY A 248 5.06 -3.05 -24.82
CA GLY A 248 5.00 -1.72 -24.30
C GLY A 248 6.17 -1.40 -23.38
N ASN A 249 5.84 -0.92 -22.18
CA ASN A 249 6.79 -0.74 -21.08
C ASN A 249 6.91 -1.94 -20.12
N ALA A 250 6.28 -3.10 -20.37
CA ALA A 250 6.33 -4.22 -19.41
C ALA A 250 7.76 -4.69 -19.12
N LYS A 251 8.58 -4.95 -20.16
CA LYS A 251 9.97 -5.41 -20.01
C LYS A 251 10.84 -4.46 -19.17
N PRO A 252 10.95 -3.15 -19.50
CA PRO A 252 11.77 -2.26 -18.70
C PRO A 252 11.25 -2.15 -17.26
N GLU A 253 9.95 -2.12 -17.01
CA GLU A 253 9.40 -2.10 -15.65
C GLU A 253 9.80 -3.35 -14.85
N ILE A 254 9.74 -4.53 -15.47
CA ILE A 254 10.20 -5.79 -14.86
C ILE A 254 11.68 -5.69 -14.48
N GLU A 255 12.55 -5.21 -15.38
CA GLU A 255 13.98 -5.05 -15.10
C GLU A 255 14.28 -4.07 -13.98
N HIS A 256 13.54 -2.96 -13.89
CA HIS A 256 13.68 -2.00 -12.80
C HIS A 256 13.26 -2.60 -11.47
N LEU A 257 12.17 -3.36 -11.47
CA LEU A 257 11.71 -4.07 -10.28
C LEU A 257 12.75 -5.11 -9.84
N ILE A 258 13.30 -5.93 -10.76
CA ILE A 258 14.38 -6.88 -10.47
C ILE A 258 15.58 -6.19 -9.80
N LYS A 259 16.06 -5.10 -10.42
CA LYS A 259 17.22 -4.34 -9.89
C LYS A 259 16.94 -3.75 -8.50
N THR A 260 15.71 -3.36 -8.23
CA THR A 260 15.31 -2.81 -6.92
C THR A 260 15.22 -3.92 -5.88
N LEU A 261 14.47 -4.97 -6.17
CA LEU A 261 14.20 -6.05 -5.22
C LEU A 261 15.48 -6.83 -4.86
N SER A 262 16.36 -7.08 -5.83
CA SER A 262 17.67 -7.73 -5.59
C SER A 262 18.56 -6.96 -4.62
N ARG A 263 18.29 -5.68 -4.39
CA ARG A 263 19.02 -4.81 -3.46
C ARG A 263 18.25 -4.50 -2.18
N ALA A 264 17.10 -5.14 -1.94
CA ALA A 264 16.21 -4.88 -0.82
C ALA A 264 16.11 -6.07 0.18
N PRO A 265 17.22 -6.50 0.80
CA PRO A 265 17.25 -7.70 1.65
C PRO A 265 16.44 -7.59 2.95
N ARG A 266 15.94 -6.40 3.28
CA ARG A 266 15.13 -6.12 4.48
C ARG A 266 13.64 -6.01 4.19
N LEU A 267 13.24 -6.21 2.93
CA LEU A 267 11.86 -6.02 2.52
C LEU A 267 10.95 -7.04 3.21
N LYS A 268 9.97 -6.54 3.97
CA LYS A 268 8.96 -7.32 4.69
C LYS A 268 7.61 -7.27 4.00
N VAL A 269 7.31 -6.18 3.30
CA VAL A 269 6.05 -6.00 2.60
C VAL A 269 6.31 -5.56 1.17
N LEU A 270 5.79 -6.32 0.22
CA LEU A 270 5.80 -5.98 -1.20
C LEU A 270 4.35 -5.87 -1.66
N ARG A 271 3.99 -4.72 -2.21
CA ARG A 271 2.71 -4.48 -2.89
C ARG A 271 2.99 -4.08 -4.32
N LEU A 272 2.38 -4.81 -5.24
CA LEU A 272 2.42 -4.55 -6.66
C LEU A 272 0.98 -4.21 -7.06
N GLU A 273 0.76 -3.02 -7.60
CA GLU A 273 -0.55 -2.53 -7.99
C GLU A 273 -0.49 -2.15 -9.47
N SER A 274 -1.42 -2.59 -10.29
CA SER A 274 -1.51 -2.18 -11.69
C SER A 274 -2.70 -1.25 -11.86
N LEU A 275 -2.46 -0.03 -12.36
CA LEU A 275 -3.48 0.97 -12.65
C LEU A 275 -4.26 0.70 -13.92
N LEU A 276 -4.37 -0.58 -14.31
CA LEU A 276 -5.33 -1.01 -15.33
C LEU A 276 -6.75 -0.87 -14.74
N ARG A 277 -7.16 0.38 -14.51
CA ARG A 277 -8.55 0.76 -14.36
C ARG A 277 -9.15 0.63 -15.74
N ASN A 278 -9.76 -0.54 -15.92
CA ASN A 278 -10.99 -0.73 -16.62
C ASN A 278 -11.53 0.50 -17.33
N SER A 279 -11.52 0.45 -18.65
CA SER A 279 -12.68 0.88 -19.40
C SER A 279 -12.46 0.59 -20.87
N ALA A 280 -13.57 0.42 -21.58
CA ALA A 280 -13.73 0.84 -22.96
C ALA A 280 -13.23 2.29 -23.27
N SER A 281 -12.56 2.98 -22.34
CA SER A 281 -11.92 4.29 -22.48
C SER A 281 -10.43 4.32 -22.08
N ASN A 282 -9.79 3.19 -21.75
CA ASN A 282 -8.33 3.11 -21.64
C ASN A 282 -7.76 2.16 -22.72
N PRO A 283 -7.66 2.62 -23.99
CA PRO A 283 -7.19 1.81 -25.11
C PRO A 283 -5.70 1.48 -25.04
N GLN A 284 -5.02 1.72 -23.91
CA GLN A 284 -3.56 1.76 -23.83
C GLN A 284 -2.92 0.41 -23.46
N TYR A 285 -3.71 -0.62 -23.16
CA TYR A 285 -3.24 -1.96 -22.84
C TYR A 285 -4.03 -3.04 -23.58
N GLU A 286 -3.35 -3.77 -24.45
CA GLU A 286 -3.81 -4.97 -25.12
C GLU A 286 -3.11 -6.20 -24.52
N ILE A 287 -3.82 -7.32 -24.39
CA ILE A 287 -3.20 -8.57 -23.96
C ILE A 287 -2.24 -9.03 -25.07
N PHE A 288 -1.03 -9.40 -24.68
CA PHE A 288 0.00 -9.90 -25.57
C PHE A 288 0.44 -11.30 -25.11
N ASP A 289 1.10 -12.04 -25.98
CA ASP A 289 1.61 -13.37 -25.63
C ASP A 289 2.63 -13.29 -24.49
N ILE A 290 2.36 -14.01 -23.38
CA ILE A 290 3.24 -14.08 -22.22
C ILE A 290 4.65 -14.57 -22.57
N GLU A 291 4.80 -15.39 -23.62
CA GLU A 291 6.10 -15.88 -24.09
C GLU A 291 7.09 -14.74 -24.41
N ILE A 292 6.58 -13.58 -24.81
CA ILE A 292 7.40 -12.43 -25.18
C ILE A 292 8.18 -11.88 -23.96
N ILE A 293 7.61 -11.99 -22.75
CA ILE A 293 8.21 -11.51 -21.49
C ILE A 293 8.57 -12.64 -20.51
N ARG A 294 8.43 -13.91 -20.90
CA ARG A 294 8.58 -15.07 -20.01
C ARG A 294 9.94 -15.08 -19.30
N LYS A 295 11.03 -14.82 -20.02
CA LYS A 295 12.39 -14.82 -19.46
C LYS A 295 12.57 -13.74 -18.38
N GLU A 296 12.00 -12.57 -18.60
CA GLU A 296 12.02 -11.45 -17.66
C GLU A 296 11.17 -11.78 -16.41
N LEU A 297 10.00 -12.40 -16.59
CA LEU A 297 9.15 -12.86 -15.49
C LEU A 297 9.81 -13.97 -14.66
N GLU A 298 10.50 -14.93 -15.28
CA GLU A 298 11.27 -15.98 -14.57
C GLU A 298 12.38 -15.40 -13.69
N ARG A 299 13.09 -14.38 -14.20
CA ARG A 299 14.11 -13.65 -13.43
C ARG A 299 13.49 -12.85 -12.29
N LEU A 300 12.34 -12.22 -12.52
CA LEU A 300 11.60 -11.52 -11.47
C LEU A 300 11.10 -12.49 -10.40
N GLN A 301 10.57 -13.64 -10.80
CA GLN A 301 10.16 -14.71 -9.90
C GLN A 301 11.34 -15.19 -9.03
N THR A 302 12.51 -15.42 -9.63
CA THR A 302 13.74 -15.77 -8.89
C THR A 302 14.13 -14.68 -7.89
N THR A 303 13.99 -13.41 -8.30
CA THR A 303 14.31 -12.27 -7.43
C THR A 303 13.34 -12.16 -6.24
N ILE A 304 12.04 -12.38 -6.47
CA ILE A 304 11.02 -12.39 -5.41
C ILE A 304 11.25 -13.53 -4.43
N LEU A 305 11.61 -14.73 -4.92
CA LEU A 305 11.95 -15.87 -4.06
C LEU A 305 13.19 -15.62 -3.20
N GLY A 306 14.12 -14.78 -3.65
CA GLY A 306 15.29 -14.36 -2.88
C GLY A 306 15.00 -13.37 -1.74
N LEU A 307 13.76 -12.88 -1.59
CA LEU A 307 13.38 -11.96 -0.52
C LEU A 307 13.06 -12.72 0.77
N GLU A 308 14.09 -13.24 1.44
CA GLU A 308 13.96 -14.12 2.61
C GLU A 308 13.19 -13.53 3.80
N LYS A 309 13.09 -12.19 3.89
CA LYS A 309 12.38 -11.49 4.98
C LYS A 309 10.97 -11.04 4.61
N LEU A 310 10.49 -11.37 3.41
CA LEU A 310 9.18 -10.93 2.93
C LEU A 310 8.05 -11.65 3.67
N GLU A 311 7.30 -10.92 4.49
CA GLU A 311 6.19 -11.44 5.31
C GLU A 311 4.83 -11.23 4.64
N THR A 312 4.71 -10.24 3.75
CA THR A 312 3.45 -9.89 3.07
C THR A 312 3.69 -9.61 1.59
N LEU A 313 2.94 -10.30 0.74
CA LEU A 313 2.91 -10.07 -0.71
C LEU A 313 1.48 -9.75 -1.14
N VAL A 314 1.31 -8.58 -1.78
CA VAL A 314 0.03 -8.15 -2.35
C VAL A 314 0.24 -7.86 -3.84
N ALA A 315 -0.59 -8.43 -4.69
CA ALA A 315 -0.67 -8.13 -6.11
C ALA A 315 -2.11 -7.72 -6.45
N TRP A 316 -2.27 -6.51 -6.99
CA TRP A 316 -3.57 -5.92 -7.31
C TRP A 316 -3.62 -5.48 -8.78
N GLY A 317 -4.64 -5.90 -9.51
CA GLY A 317 -4.76 -5.79 -10.95
C GLY A 317 -3.90 -6.80 -11.72
N VAL A 318 -3.82 -6.64 -13.04
CA VAL A 318 -2.95 -7.45 -13.90
C VAL A 318 -1.50 -6.96 -13.76
N ILE A 319 -0.69 -7.70 -13.01
CA ILE A 319 0.74 -7.41 -12.86
C ILE A 319 1.49 -7.97 -14.07
N PHE A 320 1.82 -7.11 -15.04
CA PHE A 320 2.47 -7.42 -16.32
C PHE A 320 1.67 -8.33 -17.28
N HIS A 321 1.09 -9.43 -16.79
CA HIS A 321 0.28 -10.37 -17.57
C HIS A 321 -0.67 -11.19 -16.65
N HIS A 322 -1.90 -11.47 -17.10
CA HIS A 322 -2.94 -12.09 -16.28
C HIS A 322 -2.72 -13.59 -16.02
N SER A 323 -1.94 -14.27 -16.87
CA SER A 323 -1.50 -15.66 -16.67
C SER A 323 -0.27 -15.81 -15.77
N TRP A 324 0.34 -14.72 -15.30
CA TRP A 324 1.54 -14.83 -14.46
C TRP A 324 1.15 -15.01 -12.98
N PHE A 325 1.33 -16.23 -12.49
CA PHE A 325 1.22 -16.52 -11.05
C PHE A 325 2.54 -16.21 -10.34
N ILE A 326 2.48 -15.39 -9.28
CA ILE A 326 3.66 -15.05 -8.48
C ILE A 326 3.77 -16.07 -7.34
N ILE A 327 4.80 -16.92 -7.38
CA ILE A 327 5.09 -17.83 -6.28
C ILE A 327 5.74 -17.02 -5.13
N PRO A 328 5.14 -16.96 -3.93
CA PRO A 328 5.74 -16.23 -2.82
C PRO A 328 6.95 -16.97 -2.24
N PRO A 329 7.94 -16.29 -1.65
CA PRO A 329 8.95 -16.95 -0.86
C PRO A 329 8.35 -17.61 0.39
N PRO A 330 8.98 -18.65 0.98
CA PRO A 330 8.45 -19.38 2.13
C PRO A 330 8.24 -18.54 3.40
N SER A 331 8.81 -17.33 3.46
CA SER A 331 8.65 -16.39 4.56
C SER A 331 7.32 -15.63 4.54
N VAL A 332 6.58 -15.66 3.42
CA VAL A 332 5.31 -14.94 3.29
C VAL A 332 4.24 -15.61 4.13
N ARG A 333 3.61 -14.81 5.00
CA ARG A 333 2.48 -15.23 5.84
C ARG A 333 1.16 -14.69 5.34
N ILE A 334 1.18 -13.52 4.68
CA ILE A 334 -0.01 -12.87 4.15
C ILE A 334 0.14 -12.74 2.64
N LEU A 335 -0.74 -13.40 1.90
CA LEU A 335 -0.75 -13.39 0.45
C LEU A 335 -2.09 -12.86 -0.04
N SER A 336 -2.06 -11.86 -0.92
CA SER A 336 -3.27 -11.28 -1.48
C SER A 336 -3.12 -11.10 -2.98
N PHE A 337 -4.01 -11.72 -3.75
CA PHE A 337 -4.19 -11.48 -5.17
C PHE A 337 -5.55 -10.86 -5.39
N THR A 338 -5.58 -9.77 -6.15
CA THR A 338 -6.83 -9.12 -6.52
C THR A 338 -6.74 -8.73 -7.98
N GLY A 339 -7.66 -9.17 -8.83
CA GLY A 339 -7.57 -8.89 -10.27
C GLY A 339 -8.21 -9.95 -11.13
N PRO A 340 -8.17 -9.77 -12.46
CA PRO A 340 -8.55 -10.84 -13.36
C PRO A 340 -7.39 -11.82 -13.53
N PHE A 341 -7.73 -13.11 -13.45
CA PHE A 341 -6.79 -14.24 -13.55
C PHE A 341 -7.25 -15.16 -14.68
N SER A 342 -6.32 -15.72 -15.47
CA SER A 342 -6.67 -16.76 -16.46
C SER A 342 -6.72 -18.15 -15.83
N GLY A 343 -7.25 -19.12 -16.58
CA GLY A 343 -7.16 -20.54 -16.21
C GLY A 343 -5.73 -20.99 -15.91
N VAL A 344 -4.76 -20.58 -16.74
CA VAL A 344 -3.32 -20.85 -16.52
C VAL A 344 -2.84 -20.33 -15.16
N TRP A 345 -3.30 -19.16 -14.73
CA TRP A 345 -2.96 -18.63 -13.41
C TRP A 345 -3.48 -19.55 -12.29
N TYR A 346 -4.73 -20.01 -12.41
CA TYR A 346 -5.35 -20.91 -11.44
C TYR A 346 -4.71 -22.30 -11.44
N GLU A 347 -4.32 -22.83 -12.60
CA GLU A 347 -3.57 -24.09 -12.69
C GLU A 347 -2.23 -23.99 -11.94
N GLU A 348 -1.49 -22.90 -12.13
CA GLU A 348 -0.22 -22.70 -11.43
C GLU A 348 -0.44 -22.50 -9.92
N PHE A 349 -1.44 -21.72 -9.53
CA PHE A 349 -1.85 -21.56 -8.14
C PHE A 349 -2.18 -22.91 -7.48
N ALA A 350 -2.99 -23.74 -8.13
CA ALA A 350 -3.45 -25.02 -7.59
C ALA A 350 -2.28 -26.00 -7.34
N LYS A 351 -1.21 -25.91 -8.12
CA LYS A 351 0.01 -26.74 -7.96
C LYS A 351 0.87 -26.30 -6.78
N GLN A 352 0.71 -25.08 -6.26
CA GLN A 352 1.60 -24.57 -5.22
C GLN A 352 1.12 -24.94 -3.81
N PRO A 353 1.99 -25.53 -2.96
CA PRO A 353 1.65 -25.82 -1.57
C PRO A 353 1.48 -24.58 -0.68
N LEU A 354 2.12 -23.46 -1.05
CA LEU A 354 2.13 -22.19 -0.29
C LEU A 354 2.45 -22.35 1.21
N ILE A 355 3.37 -23.28 1.54
CA ILE A 355 3.78 -23.58 2.92
C ILE A 355 4.28 -22.30 3.61
N GLY A 356 3.62 -21.92 4.71
CA GLY A 356 3.94 -20.74 5.50
C GLY A 356 2.93 -19.60 5.36
N VAL A 357 2.12 -19.60 4.30
CA VAL A 357 1.01 -18.65 4.14
C VAL A 357 -0.08 -18.99 5.17
N GLU A 358 -0.42 -18.01 5.99
CA GLU A 358 -1.45 -18.14 7.03
C GLU A 358 -2.76 -17.48 6.61
N ASP A 359 -2.68 -16.36 5.90
CA ASP A 359 -3.83 -15.60 5.43
C ASP A 359 -3.74 -15.42 3.90
N LEU A 360 -4.71 -16.00 3.19
CA LEU A 360 -4.84 -15.90 1.74
C LEU A 360 -6.07 -15.06 1.38
N THR A 361 -5.88 -14.10 0.47
CA THR A 361 -6.98 -13.36 -0.16
C THR A 361 -6.91 -13.51 -1.67
N ILE A 362 -8.00 -13.94 -2.30
CA ILE A 362 -8.14 -14.01 -3.75
C ILE A 362 -9.45 -13.31 -4.14
N GLU A 363 -9.34 -12.09 -4.65
CA GLU A 363 -10.50 -11.29 -5.04
C GLU A 363 -10.50 -11.08 -6.55
N TYR A 364 -11.48 -11.64 -7.25
CA TYR A 364 -11.71 -11.32 -8.64
C TYR A 364 -12.52 -10.02 -8.72
N PHE A 365 -12.17 -9.12 -9.62
CA PHE A 365 -13.05 -8.01 -9.97
C PHE A 365 -13.24 -8.01 -11.49
N ASP A 366 -14.49 -8.27 -11.92
CA ASP A 366 -14.88 -8.16 -13.31
C ASP A 366 -14.90 -6.67 -13.65
N ASP A 367 -13.78 -6.27 -14.21
CA ASP A 367 -13.60 -4.95 -14.73
C ASP A 367 -13.82 -5.00 -16.24
N ARG A 368 -14.99 -5.46 -16.73
CA ARG A 368 -15.51 -5.35 -18.12
C ARG A 368 -14.44 -5.34 -19.22
N CYS A 369 -13.49 -6.26 -19.12
CA CYS A 369 -12.56 -6.49 -20.18
C CYS A 369 -13.20 -7.56 -21.06
N GLY A 370 -13.68 -7.09 -22.21
CA GLY A 370 -14.63 -7.81 -23.04
C GLY A 370 -14.20 -9.23 -23.35
N ASP A 371 -15.18 -10.13 -23.42
CA ASP A 371 -15.11 -11.42 -24.07
C ASP A 371 -13.86 -12.28 -23.76
N TRP A 372 -13.22 -12.07 -22.60
CA TRP A 372 -12.27 -13.03 -22.02
C TRP A 372 -12.95 -14.36 -21.70
N GLU A 373 -14.29 -14.33 -21.67
CA GLU A 373 -15.22 -15.44 -21.44
C GLU A 373 -15.61 -16.22 -22.70
N ASN A 374 -15.05 -15.95 -23.88
CA ASN A 374 -15.33 -16.83 -25.03
C ASN A 374 -14.61 -18.17 -24.79
N SER A 375 -15.27 -19.33 -24.65
CA SER A 375 -16.68 -19.64 -24.89
C SER A 375 -17.11 -20.97 -24.28
N ASP A 376 -16.36 -21.48 -23.31
CA ASP A 376 -16.69 -22.66 -22.52
C ASP A 376 -16.38 -22.23 -21.08
N GLY A 377 -17.11 -22.71 -20.06
CA GLY A 377 -16.74 -22.40 -18.66
C GLY A 377 -15.26 -22.66 -18.40
N TRP A 378 -14.70 -22.27 -17.24
CA TRP A 378 -13.26 -22.41 -16.94
C TRP A 378 -12.62 -23.73 -17.43
N GLY A 379 -13.40 -24.81 -17.57
CA GLY A 379 -12.97 -26.08 -18.17
C GLY A 379 -11.94 -26.78 -17.29
N LEU A 380 -11.78 -26.22 -16.10
CA LEU A 380 -10.83 -26.49 -15.07
C LEU A 380 -11.68 -26.85 -13.87
N ASP A 381 -11.66 -28.13 -13.57
CA ASP A 381 -12.14 -28.65 -12.31
C ASP A 381 -10.92 -28.75 -11.39
N LEU A 382 -10.88 -27.88 -10.38
CA LEU A 382 -9.75 -27.77 -9.45
C LEU A 382 -10.13 -28.39 -8.09
N GLU A 383 -10.62 -29.63 -8.11
CA GLU A 383 -10.89 -30.40 -6.88
C GLU A 383 -9.61 -30.58 -6.04
N GLU A 384 -8.45 -30.65 -6.68
CA GLU A 384 -7.16 -30.81 -6.02
C GLU A 384 -6.36 -29.50 -5.97
N VAL A 385 -6.33 -28.87 -4.80
CA VAL A 385 -5.47 -27.71 -4.51
C VAL A 385 -4.38 -28.13 -3.51
N ALA A 386 -3.12 -27.89 -3.88
CA ALA A 386 -1.96 -28.24 -3.06
C ALA A 386 -1.80 -27.35 -1.81
N VAL A 387 -2.44 -26.18 -1.80
CA VAL A 387 -2.32 -25.14 -0.76
C VAL A 387 -2.69 -25.69 0.62
N GLU A 388 -1.77 -25.59 1.58
CA GLU A 388 -1.94 -26.10 2.94
C GLU A 388 -1.43 -25.15 4.02
N GLY A 389 -1.94 -25.32 5.25
CA GLY A 389 -1.53 -24.55 6.42
C GLY A 389 -2.25 -23.21 6.62
N LEU A 390 -3.27 -22.91 5.81
CA LEU A 390 -4.05 -21.67 5.90
C LEU A 390 -4.84 -21.60 7.21
N LYS A 391 -4.89 -20.40 7.79
CA LYS A 391 -5.70 -20.05 8.97
C LYS A 391 -6.88 -19.15 8.59
N GLY A 392 -6.66 -18.25 7.65
CA GLY A 392 -7.66 -17.36 7.09
C GLY A 392 -7.69 -17.45 5.56
N PHE A 393 -8.89 -17.49 5.00
CA PHE A 393 -9.11 -17.40 3.56
C PHE A 393 -10.24 -16.43 3.27
N ARG A 394 -9.95 -15.46 2.42
CA ARG A 394 -10.92 -14.54 1.86
C ARG A 394 -10.99 -14.71 0.36
N PHE A 395 -12.20 -14.79 -0.16
CA PHE A 395 -12.43 -14.73 -1.59
C PHE A 395 -13.64 -13.88 -1.91
N GLY A 396 -13.67 -13.27 -3.08
CA GLY A 396 -14.80 -12.44 -3.54
C GLY A 396 -14.72 -12.21 -5.03
N GLY A 397 -15.84 -11.80 -5.64
CA GLY A 397 -15.95 -11.59 -7.09
C GLY A 397 -16.65 -12.72 -7.82
N TYR A 398 -16.31 -12.89 -9.10
CA TYR A 398 -16.81 -14.00 -9.93
C TYR A 398 -16.28 -15.33 -9.38
N ASP A 399 -17.13 -16.35 -9.37
CA ASP A 399 -16.75 -17.68 -8.91
C ASP A 399 -15.72 -18.22 -9.91
N GLY A 400 -14.48 -18.47 -9.44
CA GLY A 400 -13.37 -19.00 -10.24
C GLY A 400 -13.65 -20.39 -10.85
N PRO A 401 -12.63 -21.18 -11.20
CA PRO A 401 -12.82 -22.56 -11.67
C PRO A 401 -13.74 -23.37 -10.75
N GLU A 402 -14.43 -24.39 -11.24
CA GLU A 402 -15.29 -25.19 -10.34
C GLU A 402 -14.41 -25.94 -9.32
N GLY A 403 -14.92 -26.16 -8.10
CA GLY A 403 -14.25 -26.97 -7.07
C GLY A 403 -13.07 -26.34 -6.32
N TRP A 404 -12.44 -25.26 -6.81
CA TRP A 404 -11.18 -24.75 -6.19
C TRP A 404 -11.32 -24.27 -4.73
N VAL A 405 -12.46 -23.64 -4.38
CA VAL A 405 -12.75 -23.22 -3.00
C VAL A 405 -12.97 -24.43 -2.10
N ASP A 406 -13.70 -25.43 -2.59
CA ASP A 406 -13.99 -26.65 -1.84
C ASP A 406 -12.71 -27.46 -1.61
N GLY A 407 -11.85 -27.59 -2.63
CA GLY A 407 -10.53 -28.20 -2.51
C GLY A 407 -9.65 -27.49 -1.48
N LEU A 408 -9.66 -26.16 -1.45
CA LEU A 408 -8.96 -25.36 -0.42
C LEU A 408 -9.48 -25.65 0.99
N ILE A 409 -10.80 -25.69 1.16
CA ILE A 409 -11.45 -25.93 2.46
C ILE A 409 -11.17 -27.34 2.95
N GLU A 410 -11.25 -28.34 2.07
CA GLU A 410 -10.98 -29.74 2.41
C GLU A 410 -9.53 -29.93 2.90
N LYS A 411 -8.58 -29.29 2.20
CA LYS A 411 -7.15 -29.37 2.54
C LYS A 411 -6.81 -28.66 3.86
N ASN A 412 -7.53 -27.59 4.22
CA ASN A 412 -7.23 -26.72 5.35
C ASN A 412 -8.27 -26.84 6.48
N LYS A 413 -8.12 -27.85 7.34
CA LYS A 413 -9.05 -28.08 8.46
C LYS A 413 -9.06 -26.91 9.45
N GLY A 414 -10.27 -26.39 9.73
CA GLY A 414 -10.46 -25.27 10.66
C GLY A 414 -10.21 -23.89 10.06
N LEU A 415 -10.07 -23.82 8.72
CA LEU A 415 -9.94 -22.58 7.97
C LEU A 415 -11.11 -21.64 8.25
N LYS A 416 -10.79 -20.38 8.58
CA LYS A 416 -11.78 -19.31 8.65
C LYS A 416 -12.00 -18.76 7.25
N VAL A 417 -13.18 -19.01 6.71
CA VAL A 417 -13.54 -18.57 5.36
C VAL A 417 -14.44 -17.34 5.45
N VAL A 418 -14.07 -16.29 4.72
CA VAL A 418 -14.88 -15.08 4.57
C VAL A 418 -15.13 -14.87 3.08
N ARG A 419 -16.39 -15.01 2.66
CA ARG A 419 -16.80 -14.57 1.32
C ARG A 419 -16.98 -13.06 1.37
N GLY A 420 -16.16 -12.33 0.63
CA GLY A 420 -16.36 -10.93 0.38
C GLY A 420 -17.52 -10.76 -0.58
N ASP A 421 -18.65 -10.26 -0.10
CA ASP A 421 -19.68 -9.72 -0.98
C ASP A 421 -19.11 -8.48 -1.65
N ILE A 422 -18.54 -8.66 -2.84
CA ILE A 422 -18.39 -7.54 -3.76
C ILE A 422 -19.81 -7.24 -4.21
N GLY A 423 -20.51 -6.42 -3.43
CA GLY A 423 -21.75 -5.82 -3.87
C GLY A 423 -21.45 -5.11 -5.18
N VAL A 424 -21.84 -5.72 -6.30
CA VAL A 424 -21.86 -5.11 -7.63
C VAL A 424 -22.99 -4.08 -7.62
N GLY A 425 -22.82 -3.04 -6.80
CA GLY A 425 -23.67 -1.87 -6.81
C GLY A 425 -23.42 -1.18 -8.14
N LYS A 426 -24.40 -1.28 -9.05
CA LYS A 426 -24.45 -0.48 -10.28
C LYS A 426 -23.99 0.94 -9.98
N MET A 427 -22.83 1.33 -10.53
CA MET A 427 -22.33 2.70 -10.49
C MET A 427 -23.29 3.58 -11.30
N HIS A 428 -24.30 4.14 -10.65
CA HIS A 428 -25.04 5.27 -11.20
C HIS A 428 -24.35 6.57 -10.77
N ALA A 429 -24.11 7.41 -11.78
CA ALA A 429 -23.50 8.72 -11.67
C ALA A 429 -24.32 9.66 -10.78
N ALA A 430 -24.00 9.70 -9.50
CA ALA A 430 -24.12 10.86 -8.62
C ALA A 430 -23.32 10.49 -7.37
N GLY A 431 -22.58 11.45 -6.80
CA GLY A 431 -21.60 11.18 -5.74
C GLY A 431 -22.15 10.47 -4.49
N TRP A 432 -21.26 10.36 -3.51
CA TRP A 432 -21.50 10.09 -2.08
C TRP A 432 -21.04 8.74 -1.51
N ARG A 433 -20.28 8.90 -0.41
CA ARG A 433 -19.99 8.07 0.77
C ARG A 433 -20.40 6.58 0.75
N PHE A 434 -19.39 5.72 0.87
CA PHE A 434 -19.54 4.39 1.45
C PHE A 434 -19.47 4.46 2.98
N CYS A 435 -20.59 4.21 3.65
CA CYS A 435 -20.59 3.61 4.99
C CYS A 435 -20.70 2.10 4.78
N CYS A 436 -19.60 1.36 4.95
CA CYS A 436 -19.69 -0.08 5.14
C CYS A 436 -20.26 -0.32 6.54
N THR A 437 -21.56 -0.60 6.64
CA THR A 437 -22.13 -1.26 7.82
C THR A 437 -22.09 -2.76 7.55
N GLY A 438 -21.69 -3.53 8.57
CA GLY A 438 -21.39 -4.94 8.48
C GLY A 438 -22.54 -5.78 7.92
N GLY A 439 -22.15 -6.74 7.10
CA GLY A 439 -23.00 -7.77 6.50
C GLY A 439 -22.10 -8.67 5.68
N GLY A 440 -21.17 -9.36 6.34
CA GLY A 440 -20.52 -10.54 5.77
C GLY A 440 -21.13 -11.73 6.47
N ASP A 441 -21.73 -12.65 5.73
CA ASP A 441 -22.16 -13.92 6.28
C ASP A 441 -20.91 -14.72 6.66
N GLU A 442 -20.68 -14.93 7.96
CA GLU A 442 -19.71 -15.91 8.43
C GLU A 442 -20.26 -17.32 8.14
N TYR A 443 -19.77 -17.95 7.08
CA TYR A 443 -20.08 -19.34 6.78
C TYR A 443 -19.29 -20.26 7.71
N TRP A 444 -19.95 -20.77 8.76
CA TRP A 444 -19.51 -21.97 9.45
C TRP A 444 -20.04 -23.18 8.68
N LEU A 445 -19.29 -23.68 7.69
CA LEU A 445 -19.66 -24.89 6.96
C LEU A 445 -19.64 -26.10 7.91
N ARG A 446 -20.81 -26.48 8.43
CA ARG A 446 -21.01 -27.78 9.06
C ARG A 446 -21.12 -28.83 7.96
N ARG A 447 -20.27 -29.85 8.08
CA ARG A 447 -20.25 -31.08 7.29
C ARG A 447 -21.68 -31.63 7.09
N ASN A 448 -22.19 -31.62 5.86
CA ASN A 448 -23.29 -32.49 5.46
C ASN A 448 -22.71 -33.90 5.26
N SER A 449 -22.53 -34.64 6.35
CA SER A 449 -22.53 -36.09 6.29
C SER A 449 -23.95 -36.53 6.62
N ASP A 450 -24.78 -36.69 5.58
CA ASP A 450 -25.86 -37.69 5.51
C ASP A 450 -26.64 -37.52 4.18
N LYS A 451 -26.70 -38.65 3.41
CA LYS A 451 -27.39 -38.92 2.12
C LYS A 451 -26.53 -38.59 0.88
N LEU A 452 -26.10 -39.54 0.05
CA LEU A 452 -26.57 -40.92 -0.25
C LEU A 452 -25.41 -41.91 -0.33
#